data_AF-A0A7S3DUR7-F1
#
_entry.id   AF-A0A7S3DUR7-F1
#
_cell.length_a   1.000
_cell.length_b   1.000
_cell.length_c   1.000
_cell.angle_alpha   90.00
_cell.angle_beta   90.00
_cell.angle_gamma   90.00
#
_symmetry.space_group_name_H-M   'P 1'
#
loop_
_entity.id
_entity.type
_entity.pdbx_description
1 polymer ?
#
loop_
_entity_poly.entity_id
_entity_poly.type
_entity_poly.pdbx_seq_one_letter_code
_entity_poly.pdbx_strand_id
1 'polypeptide(L)'
;YPYLAAFREFLCQLLHLAKGEGDIMKLPLERYIVNFCSEIPAPPPGSFEVQTTILDSVIKIWSPPNNMPITWVSIPFAYTFECLDIDNIITVWHCLALERQVLITSTQLSILTQATEMFLSLM
;
A
#
# COMPACT_ATOMS: atom_id res chain seq x y z
N TYR A 1 3.82 -3.28 8.41
CA TYR A 1 2.37 -3.07 8.28
C TYR A 1 2.02 -2.76 6.82
N PRO A 2 0.98 -3.37 6.23
CA PRO A 2 0.66 -3.27 4.80
C PRO A 2 -0.11 -1.99 4.44
N TYR A 3 0.36 -0.81 4.88
CA TYR A 3 -0.27 0.50 4.60
C TYR A 3 0.15 1.08 3.24
N LEU A 4 0.17 0.25 2.20
CA LEU A 4 0.76 0.60 0.91
C LEU A 4 0.13 1.83 0.26
N ALA A 5 -1.19 2.00 0.33
CA ALA A 5 -1.84 3.21 -0.18
C ALA A 5 -1.41 4.47 0.58
N ALA A 6 -1.35 4.42 1.92
CA ALA A 6 -0.91 5.54 2.75
C ALA A 6 0.55 5.90 2.51
N PHE A 7 1.42 4.90 2.36
CA PHE A 7 2.84 5.11 2.04
C PHE A 7 3.03 5.70 0.65
N ARG A 8 2.26 5.22 -0.34
CA ARG A 8 2.29 5.78 -1.69
C ARG A 8 1.87 7.25 -1.67
N GLU A 9 0.78 7.57 -0.99
CA GLU A 9 0.30 8.96 -0.87
C GLU A 9 1.35 9.84 -0.18
N PHE A 10 1.91 9.39 0.94
CA PHE A 10 2.98 10.10 1.63
C PHE A 10 4.18 10.38 0.72
N LEU A 11 4.66 9.38 0.00
CA LEU A 11 5.80 9.53 -0.91
C LEU A 11 5.49 10.46 -2.08
N CYS A 12 4.28 10.40 -2.64
CA CYS A 12 3.84 11.32 -3.69
C CYS A 12 3.84 12.77 -3.21
N GLN A 13 3.29 13.02 -2.01
CA GLN A 13 3.25 14.36 -1.43
C GLN A 13 4.63 14.85 -0.99
N LEU A 14 5.47 13.97 -0.45
CA LEU A 14 6.85 14.27 -0.10
C LEU A 14 7.67 14.65 -1.34
N LEU A 15 7.48 13.92 -2.45
CA LEU A 15 8.13 14.23 -3.72
C LEU A 15 7.64 15.56 -4.29
N HIS A 16 6.34 15.86 -4.20
CA HIS A 16 5.79 17.15 -4.59
C HIS A 16 6.45 18.25 -3.77
N LEU A 17 6.48 18.10 -2.45
CA LEU A 17 7.07 19.06 -1.52
C LEU A 17 8.57 19.29 -1.80
N ALA A 18 9.31 18.23 -2.10
CA ALA A 18 10.74 18.30 -2.43
C ALA A 18 11.04 18.93 -3.81
N LYS A 19 10.10 18.83 -4.76
CA LYS A 19 10.22 19.41 -6.10
C LYS A 19 9.57 20.79 -6.24
N GLY A 20 8.73 21.18 -5.29
CA GLY A 20 7.99 22.43 -5.32
C GLY A 20 8.93 23.63 -5.41
N GLU A 21 8.60 24.57 -6.28
CA GLU A 21 9.32 25.84 -6.37
C GLU A 21 8.85 26.79 -5.26
N GLY A 22 9.79 27.37 -4.51
CA GLY A 22 9.53 28.31 -3.42
C GLY A 22 9.58 27.71 -2.00
N ASP A 23 9.20 28.52 -1.01
CA ASP A 23 9.28 28.20 0.44
C ASP A 23 8.12 27.32 0.94
N ILE A 24 7.72 26.32 0.14
CA ILE A 24 6.66 25.36 0.50
C ILE A 24 7.19 24.39 1.57
N MET A 25 8.44 23.97 1.43
CA MET A 25 9.14 23.09 2.36
C MET A 25 9.74 23.90 3.52
N LYS A 26 8.99 23.98 4.62
CA LYS A 26 9.37 24.78 5.81
C LYS A 26 10.41 24.11 6.72
N LEU A 27 10.63 22.82 6.54
CA LEU A 27 11.48 22.00 7.40
C LEU A 27 12.43 21.15 6.52
N PRO A 28 13.56 20.66 7.07
CA PRO A 28 14.40 19.69 6.38
C PRO A 28 13.63 18.40 6.05
N LEU A 29 14.01 17.71 4.97
CA LEU A 29 13.35 16.50 4.48
C LEU A 29 13.27 15.42 5.56
N GLU A 30 14.35 15.27 6.30
CA GLU A 30 14.52 14.30 7.38
C GLU A 30 13.45 14.50 8.45
N ARG A 31 13.00 15.74 8.69
CA ARG A 31 11.97 16.02 9.70
C ARG A 31 10.62 15.43 9.31
N TYR A 32 10.24 15.50 8.02
CA TYR A 32 9.02 14.89 7.52
C TYR A 32 9.09 13.36 7.58
N ILE A 33 10.24 12.79 7.23
CA ILE A 33 10.47 11.34 7.28
C ILE A 33 10.41 10.84 8.72
N VAL A 34 11.13 11.49 9.66
CA VAL A 34 11.13 11.11 11.08
C VAL A 34 9.73 11.24 11.68
N ASN A 35 9.01 12.32 11.36
CA ASN A 35 7.64 12.48 11.82
C ASN A 35 6.78 11.30 11.37
N PHE A 36 6.81 10.97 10.08
CA PHE A 36 5.95 9.92 9.52
C PHE A 36 6.32 8.50 9.97
N CYS A 37 7.61 8.19 10.02
CA CYS A 37 8.10 6.83 10.31
C CYS A 37 8.24 6.53 11.81
N SER A 38 8.49 7.54 12.64
CA SER A 38 8.90 7.33 14.04
C SER A 38 8.03 8.05 15.07
N GLU A 39 7.42 9.19 14.73
CA GLU A 39 6.63 9.97 15.68
C GLU A 39 5.13 9.68 15.59
N ILE A 40 4.62 9.32 14.39
CA ILE A 40 3.23 8.92 14.21
C ILE A 40 3.05 7.48 14.72
N PRO A 41 2.20 7.24 15.73
CA PRO A 41 1.96 5.90 16.23
C PRO A 41 1.17 5.07 15.21
N ALA A 42 1.50 3.80 15.09
CA ALA A 42 0.67 2.86 14.34
C ALA A 42 -0.71 2.71 15.03
N PRO A 43 -1.82 2.67 14.26
CA PRO A 43 -3.14 2.50 14.84
C PRO A 43 -3.26 1.15 15.56
N PRO A 44 -3.88 1.11 16.75
CA PRO A 44 -4.13 -0.15 17.43
C PRO A 44 -5.09 -1.03 16.60
N PRO A 45 -4.91 -2.36 16.59
CA PRO A 45 -5.77 -3.27 15.84
C PRO A 45 -7.25 -3.11 16.18
N GLY A 46 -8.11 -2.96 15.17
CA GLY A 46 -9.56 -2.86 15.34
C GLY A 46 -10.04 -1.59 16.05
N SER A 47 -9.18 -0.59 16.18
CA SER A 47 -9.47 0.68 16.86
C SER A 47 -9.70 1.82 15.87
N PHE A 48 -9.51 3.06 16.33
CA PHE A 48 -9.65 4.28 15.55
C PHE A 48 -8.56 4.45 14.49
N GLU A 49 -8.92 5.20 13.46
CA GLU A 49 -8.01 5.63 12.38
C GLU A 49 -7.04 6.70 12.88
N VAL A 50 -5.75 6.55 12.55
CA VAL A 50 -4.74 7.58 12.74
C VAL A 50 -4.67 8.42 11.47
N GLN A 51 -4.75 9.74 11.64
CA GLN A 51 -4.70 10.68 10.52
C GLN A 51 -3.46 11.56 10.64
N THR A 52 -2.82 11.80 9.51
CA THR A 52 -1.75 12.78 9.37
C THR A 52 -1.95 13.59 8.11
N THR A 53 -1.36 14.78 8.08
CA THR A 53 -1.52 15.71 6.97
C THR A 53 -0.17 16.06 6.40
N ILE A 54 -0.08 16.06 5.07
CA ILE A 54 1.10 16.52 4.34
C ILE A 54 0.59 17.31 3.12
N LEU A 55 1.02 18.57 3.02
CA LEU A 55 0.43 19.54 2.10
C LEU A 55 -1.10 19.59 2.28
N ASP A 56 -1.85 19.39 1.19
CA ASP A 56 -3.32 19.40 1.16
C ASP A 56 -3.92 17.99 1.27
N SER A 57 -3.10 16.96 1.49
CA SER A 57 -3.54 15.57 1.56
C SER A 57 -3.68 15.09 3.00
N VAL A 58 -4.83 14.46 3.30
CA VAL A 58 -5.09 13.80 4.59
C VAL A 58 -4.82 12.31 4.41
N ILE A 59 -3.72 11.83 4.99
CA ILE A 59 -3.33 10.43 4.98
C ILE A 59 -3.96 9.73 6.17
N LYS A 60 -4.66 8.65 5.86
CA LYS A 60 -5.45 7.85 6.78
C LYS A 60 -4.84 6.47 6.93
N ILE A 61 -4.57 6.07 8.17
CA ILE A 61 -3.96 4.80 8.51
C ILE A 61 -4.89 4.08 9.48
N TRP A 62 -5.26 2.85 9.14
CA TRP A 62 -6.14 2.03 9.96
C TRP A 62 -5.60 0.59 10.00
N SER A 63 -5.79 -0.06 11.14
CA SER A 63 -5.41 -1.46 11.37
C SER A 63 -6.65 -2.33 11.52
N PRO A 64 -6.74 -3.47 10.80
CA PRO A 64 -7.82 -4.42 11.01
C PRO A 64 -7.81 -5.01 12.44
N PRO A 65 -8.96 -5.51 12.93
CA PRO A 65 -8.99 -6.31 14.15
C PRO A 65 -8.11 -7.56 14.03
N ASN A 66 -7.51 -8.01 15.13
CA ASN A 66 -6.61 -9.19 15.12
C ASN A 66 -7.28 -10.48 14.62
N ASN A 67 -8.59 -10.63 14.80
CA ASN A 67 -9.33 -11.84 14.44
C ASN A 67 -10.03 -11.73 13.07
N MET A 68 -9.47 -10.96 12.15
CA MET A 68 -10.04 -10.84 10.81
C MET A 68 -9.79 -12.14 10.02
N PRO A 69 -10.82 -12.72 9.37
CA PRO A 69 -10.70 -14.00 8.68
C PRO A 69 -9.87 -13.92 7.38
N ILE A 70 -9.60 -12.71 6.89
CA ILE A 70 -8.88 -12.46 5.65
C ILE A 70 -7.78 -11.44 5.93
N THR A 71 -6.60 -11.65 5.36
CA THR A 71 -5.49 -10.72 5.44
C THR A 71 -5.86 -9.40 4.78
N TRP A 72 -5.89 -8.33 5.57
CA TRP A 72 -6.14 -6.99 5.04
C TRP A 72 -4.88 -6.45 4.36
N VAL A 73 -5.03 -5.95 3.13
CA VAL A 73 -3.98 -5.28 2.38
C VAL A 73 -4.53 -3.97 1.80
N SER A 74 -3.79 -2.87 1.99
CA SER A 74 -4.17 -1.54 1.49
C SER A 74 -3.84 -1.37 -0.01
N ILE A 75 -4.37 -2.25 -0.86
CA ILE A 75 -4.18 -2.22 -2.32
C ILE A 75 -5.53 -2.40 -3.03
N PRO A 76 -5.85 -1.57 -4.04
CA PRO A 76 -7.01 -1.81 -4.89
C PRO A 76 -6.78 -3.03 -5.79
N PHE A 77 -7.65 -4.04 -5.70
CA PHE A 77 -7.55 -5.25 -6.53
C PHE A 77 -7.98 -5.03 -7.98
N ALA A 78 -8.77 -3.97 -8.25
CA ALA A 78 -9.35 -3.68 -9.55
C ALA A 78 -8.32 -3.73 -10.69
N TYR A 79 -7.14 -3.12 -10.51
CA TYR A 79 -6.09 -3.11 -11.54
C TYR A 79 -5.60 -4.51 -11.92
N THR A 80 -5.48 -5.42 -10.96
CA THR A 80 -5.06 -6.80 -11.25
C THR A 80 -6.14 -7.55 -12.02
N PHE A 81 -7.41 -7.37 -11.66
CA PHE A 81 -8.55 -7.97 -12.36
C PHE A 81 -8.77 -7.38 -13.76
N GLU A 82 -8.33 -6.15 -14.01
CA GLU A 82 -8.32 -5.54 -15.35
C GLU A 82 -7.15 -6.05 -16.21
N CYS A 83 -6.03 -6.46 -15.60
CA CYS A 83 -4.83 -6.90 -16.31
C CYS A 83 -4.80 -8.40 -16.62
N LEU A 84 -5.56 -9.22 -15.88
CA LEU A 84 -5.58 -10.68 -16.00
C LEU A 84 -7.00 -11.17 -16.24
N ASP A 85 -7.19 -12.00 -17.25
CA ASP A 85 -8.45 -12.70 -17.46
C ASP A 85 -8.78 -13.63 -16.29
N ILE A 86 -10.08 -13.86 -16.06
CA ILE A 86 -10.58 -14.66 -14.94
C ILE A 86 -9.97 -16.07 -14.89
N ASP A 87 -9.77 -16.70 -16.04
CA ASP A 87 -9.18 -18.05 -16.12
C ASP A 87 -7.74 -18.07 -15.62
N ASN A 88 -6.96 -17.03 -15.93
CA ASN A 88 -5.59 -16.87 -15.43
C ASN A 88 -5.57 -16.62 -13.93
N ILE A 89 -6.49 -15.80 -13.41
CA ILE A 89 -6.62 -15.54 -11.97
C ILE A 89 -6.91 -16.83 -11.22
N ILE A 90 -7.89 -17.62 -11.67
CA ILE A 90 -8.24 -18.91 -11.05
C ILE A 90 -7.07 -19.88 -11.13
N THR A 91 -6.37 -19.94 -12.27
CA THR A 91 -5.21 -20.82 -12.45
C THR A 91 -4.09 -20.48 -11.48
N VAL A 92 -3.73 -19.19 -11.37
CA VAL A 92 -2.70 -18.74 -10.43
C VAL A 92 -3.11 -19.06 -9.00
N TRP A 93 -4.33 -18.71 -8.61
CA TRP A 93 -4.83 -19.02 -7.26
C TRP A 93 -4.81 -20.52 -6.97
N HIS A 94 -5.24 -21.36 -7.91
CA HIS A 94 -5.20 -22.82 -7.77
C HIS A 94 -3.76 -23.35 -7.63
N CYS A 95 -2.82 -22.85 -8.42
CA CYS A 95 -1.41 -23.20 -8.29
C CYS A 95 -0.86 -22.82 -6.91
N LEU A 96 -1.19 -21.63 -6.41
CA LEU A 96 -0.77 -21.17 -5.08
C LEU A 96 -1.41 -22.00 -3.95
N ALA A 97 -2.69 -22.35 -4.07
CA ALA A 97 -3.40 -23.22 -3.13
C ALA A 97 -2.79 -24.63 -3.04
N LEU A 98 -2.14 -25.08 -4.11
CA LEU A 98 -1.40 -26.34 -4.17
C LEU A 98 0.10 -26.18 -3.86
N GLU A 99 0.51 -25.03 -3.33
CA GLU A 99 1.91 -24.68 -3.02
C GLU A 99 2.86 -24.88 -4.21
N ARG A 100 2.38 -24.63 -5.44
CA ARG A 100 3.20 -24.70 -6.65
C ARG A 100 3.97 -23.40 -6.87
N GLN A 101 5.09 -23.51 -7.58
CA GLN A 101 5.86 -22.35 -8.01
C GLN A 101 5.13 -21.65 -9.17
N VAL A 102 4.89 -20.35 -9.00
CA VAL A 102 4.25 -19.49 -10.00
C VAL A 102 5.19 -18.34 -10.35
N LEU A 103 5.39 -18.10 -11.65
CA LEU A 103 6.14 -16.95 -12.15
C LEU A 103 5.17 -15.93 -12.73
N ILE A 104 5.10 -14.75 -12.11
CA ILE A 104 4.34 -13.61 -12.61
C ILE A 104 5.31 -12.66 -13.30
N THR A 105 4.97 -12.20 -14.50
CA THR A 105 5.78 -11.24 -15.26
C THR A 105 4.92 -10.09 -15.72
N SER A 106 5.49 -8.88 -15.75
CA SER A 106 4.85 -7.69 -16.30
C SER A 106 5.92 -6.73 -16.78
N THR A 107 5.59 -5.92 -17.79
CA THR A 107 6.42 -4.80 -18.23
C THR A 107 6.38 -3.63 -17.25
N GLN A 108 5.37 -3.60 -16.36
CA GLN A 108 5.17 -2.55 -15.37
C GLN A 108 5.35 -3.09 -13.96
N LEU A 109 6.38 -2.61 -13.26
CA LEU A 109 6.70 -3.05 -11.90
C LEU A 109 5.56 -2.79 -10.91
N SER A 110 4.84 -1.67 -11.04
CA SER A 110 3.70 -1.33 -10.18
C SER A 110 2.62 -2.41 -10.21
N ILE A 111 2.25 -2.87 -11.41
CA ILE A 111 1.23 -3.90 -11.60
C ILE A 111 1.74 -5.25 -11.09
N LEU A 112 3.01 -5.58 -11.36
CA LEU A 112 3.62 -6.82 -10.87
C LEU A 112 3.55 -6.93 -9.34
N THR A 113 3.93 -5.86 -8.63
CA THR A 113 3.87 -5.82 -7.16
C THR A 113 2.42 -5.91 -6.67
N GLN A 114 1.50 -5.15 -7.26
CA GLN A 114 0.08 -5.19 -6.87
C GLN A 114 -0.56 -6.56 -7.09
N ALA A 115 -0.29 -7.20 -8.22
CA ALA A 115 -0.81 -8.52 -8.53
C ALA A 115 -0.27 -9.58 -7.56
N THR A 116 1.03 -9.53 -7.25
CA THR A 116 1.67 -10.47 -6.32
C THR A 116 1.11 -10.33 -4.90
N GLU A 117 1.01 -9.10 -4.38
CA GLU A 117 0.43 -8.83 -3.06
C GLU A 117 -1.05 -9.24 -2.98
N MET A 118 -1.82 -9.00 -4.05
CA MET A 118 -3.21 -9.45 -4.13
C MET A 118 -3.29 -10.97 -4.03
N PHE A 119 -2.53 -11.72 -4.84
CA PHE A 119 -2.56 -13.18 -4.80
C PHE A 119 -2.11 -13.73 -3.44
N LEU A 120 -1.13 -13.12 -2.78
CA LEU A 120 -0.74 -13.48 -1.41
C LEU A 120 -1.86 -13.20 -0.40
N SER A 121 -2.63 -12.13 -0.57
CA SER A 121 -3.76 -11.82 0.33
C SER A 121 -4.97 -12.74 0.17
N LEU A 122 -5.06 -13.48 -0.93
CA LEU A 122 -6.13 -14.45 -1.22
C LEU A 122 -5.82 -15.87 -0.70
N MET A 123 -4.63 -16.08 -0.13
CA MET A 123 -4.19 -17.30 0.53
C MET A 123 -4.44 -17.21 2.04
#